data_AF-A0A1S3DSV3-F1
#
_entry.id   AF-A0A1S3DSV3-F1
#
_cell.length_a   1.000
_cell.length_b   1.000
_cell.length_c   1.000
_cell.angle_alpha   90.00
_cell.angle_beta   90.00
_cell.angle_gamma   90.00
#
_symmetry.space_group_name_H-M   'P 1'
#
loop_
_entity.id
_entity.type
_entity.pdbx_description
1 polymer ?
#
loop_
_entity_poly.entity_id
_entity_poly.type
_entity_poly.pdbx_seq_one_letter_code
_entity_poly.pdbx_strand_id
1 'polypeptide(L)'
;MFHGNSADRVRGRPGPCLSPLSLLQKGCFELRKWASNSQQLLNTVPHEHCEVPLRQNEESTFKILGLHWQSTTDSFAYHVAEIHSVCTKRSILSNVARMFDPLGWLSPVIFWAKHLLQSLWLSNLSWDDPLPPDLSEQWQLFSSQLNSLEEIRIPRFIDILTPDYIQVVGFCDASNKGYAAVIYLVAPTCRVGNSNVVLIKAKSKVAPTKQLLSIPLLELCAALLLSRLYNSLHNYLTKLNVRNVTFFSDSNIVLAWLRTTPHLLQTYVANRVVEINKLADG
;
A
#
# COMPACT_ATOMS: atom_id res chain seq x y z
N MET A 1 25.98 25.07 54.07
CA MET A 1 24.97 26.14 54.29
C MET A 1 24.80 26.83 52.95
N PHE A 2 23.72 26.69 52.20
CA PHE A 2 22.31 26.80 52.57
C PHE A 2 21.49 25.56 52.19
N HIS A 3 20.54 25.21 53.07
CA HIS A 3 19.40 24.34 52.81
C HIS A 3 18.25 25.17 52.20
N GLY A 4 17.41 24.53 51.37
CA GLY A 4 16.16 25.11 50.90
C GLY A 4 15.39 24.18 49.97
N ASN A 5 14.59 23.28 50.55
CA ASN A 5 13.58 22.45 49.91
C ASN A 5 12.58 23.26 49.06
N SER A 6 12.14 22.74 47.93
CA SER A 6 10.75 22.24 47.78
C SER A 6 10.55 21.66 46.38
N ALA A 7 10.12 20.40 46.36
CA ALA A 7 9.67 19.72 45.16
C ALA A 7 8.21 20.11 44.88
N ASP A 8 7.98 21.01 43.93
CA ASP A 8 6.65 21.17 43.33
C ASP A 8 6.51 20.24 42.12
N ARG A 9 6.10 19.01 42.43
CA ARG A 9 5.37 18.15 41.49
C ARG A 9 4.08 18.88 41.11
N VAL A 10 4.07 19.56 39.98
CA VAL A 10 2.82 19.92 39.30
C VAL A 10 2.19 18.63 38.81
N ARG A 11 1.35 18.04 39.66
CA ARG A 11 0.36 17.03 39.25
C ARG A 11 -0.63 17.75 38.35
N GLY A 12 -0.40 17.69 37.04
CA GLY A 12 -1.41 18.05 36.05
C GLY A 12 -2.63 17.17 36.29
N ARG A 13 -3.71 17.76 36.80
CA ARG A 13 -5.02 17.12 36.82
C ARG A 13 -5.38 16.76 35.38
N PRO A 14 -5.93 15.57 35.08
CA PRO A 14 -6.59 15.38 33.80
C PRO A 14 -7.80 16.30 33.81
N GLY A 15 -7.69 17.46 33.17
CA GLY A 15 -8.86 18.27 32.82
C GLY A 15 -9.80 17.41 31.97
N PRO A 16 -11.10 17.73 31.91
CA PRO A 16 -12.02 17.01 31.05
C PRO A 16 -11.42 16.99 29.64
N CYS A 17 -11.20 15.78 29.11
CA CYS A 17 -10.74 15.59 27.74
C CYS A 17 -11.79 16.21 26.82
N LEU A 18 -11.59 17.47 26.47
CA LEU A 18 -12.36 18.17 25.47
C LEU A 18 -12.26 17.35 24.19
N SER A 19 -13.41 17.05 23.58
CA SER A 19 -13.41 16.42 22.26
C SER A 19 -12.57 17.29 21.31
N PRO A 20 -11.84 16.70 20.35
CA PRO A 20 -11.00 17.47 19.41
C PRO A 20 -11.76 18.63 18.74
N LEU A 21 -13.06 18.45 18.47
CA LEU A 21 -13.94 19.51 17.97
C LEU A 21 -14.07 20.69 18.92
N SER A 22 -14.35 20.44 20.20
CA SER A 22 -14.51 21.49 21.21
C SER A 22 -13.20 22.24 21.48
N LEU A 23 -12.04 21.58 21.33
CA LEU A 23 -10.74 22.23 21.46
C LEU A 23 -10.47 23.19 20.30
N LEU A 24 -10.76 22.77 19.06
CA LEU A 24 -10.56 23.61 17.87
C LEU A 24 -11.53 24.80 17.83
N GLN A 25 -12.78 24.60 18.27
CA GLN A 25 -13.75 25.68 18.43
C GLN A 25 -13.27 26.75 19.41
N LYS A 26 -12.60 26.38 20.52
CA LYS A 26 -12.01 27.35 21.45
C LYS A 26 -10.89 28.18 20.81
N GLY A 27 -10.21 27.63 19.80
CA GLY A 27 -9.23 28.35 19.00
C GLY A 27 -9.83 29.10 17.80
N CYS A 28 -11.16 29.16 17.69
CA CYS A 28 -11.89 29.71 16.53
C CYS A 28 -11.53 29.04 15.19
N PHE A 29 -11.08 27.78 15.22
CA PHE A 29 -10.83 27.00 14.01
C PHE A 29 -12.11 26.30 13.58
N GLU A 30 -12.79 26.86 12.59
CA GLU A 30 -13.95 26.24 11.94
C GLU A 30 -13.51 25.21 10.91
N LEU A 31 -13.57 23.93 11.29
CA LEU A 31 -13.31 22.83 10.35
C LEU A 31 -14.51 22.64 9.41
N ARG A 32 -14.21 22.47 8.12
CA ARG A 32 -15.17 22.15 7.06
C ARG A 32 -14.78 20.85 6.37
N LYS A 33 -15.68 20.33 5.52
CA LYS A 33 -15.55 19.05 4.81
C LYS A 33 -15.47 17.87 5.77
N TRP A 34 -16.42 17.79 6.68
CA TRP A 34 -16.54 16.65 7.58
C TRP A 34 -17.14 15.44 6.88
N ALA A 35 -16.43 14.32 6.93
CA ALA A 35 -16.95 13.01 6.53
C ALA A 35 -16.65 12.00 7.65
N SER A 36 -17.60 11.11 7.96
CA SER A 36 -17.48 10.12 9.03
C SER A 36 -18.25 8.85 8.69
N ASN A 37 -17.80 7.73 9.25
CA ASN A 37 -18.56 6.48 9.31
C ASN A 37 -19.56 6.44 10.49
N SER A 38 -19.59 7.47 11.35
CA SER A 38 -20.52 7.58 12.47
C SER A 38 -21.55 8.68 12.23
N GLN A 39 -22.80 8.29 12.03
CA GLN A 39 -23.89 9.24 11.87
C GLN A 39 -24.12 10.08 13.14
N GLN A 40 -23.88 9.50 14.31
CA GLN A 40 -23.97 10.23 15.58
C GLN A 40 -22.99 11.40 15.63
N LEU A 41 -21.78 11.22 15.09
CA LEU A 41 -20.79 12.30 15.00
C LEU A 41 -21.21 13.34 13.97
N LEU A 42 -21.69 12.93 12.79
CA LEU A 42 -22.14 13.87 11.76
C LEU A 42 -23.32 14.73 12.22
N ASN A 43 -24.23 14.18 13.03
CA ASN A 43 -25.35 14.93 13.61
C ASN A 43 -24.90 16.05 14.57
N THR A 44 -23.66 16.03 15.07
CA THR A 44 -23.09 17.11 15.91
C THR A 44 -22.44 18.22 15.09
N VAL A 45 -22.27 18.02 13.78
CA VAL A 45 -21.63 18.97 12.87
C VAL A 45 -22.71 19.71 12.08
N PRO A 46 -22.62 21.04 11.92
CA PRO A 46 -23.50 21.78 11.02
C PRO A 46 -23.47 21.20 9.61
N HIS A 47 -24.63 21.02 8.97
CA HIS A 47 -24.73 20.37 7.66
C HIS A 47 -23.91 21.08 6.57
N GLU A 48 -23.76 22.40 6.67
CA GLU A 48 -22.93 23.23 5.78
C GLU A 48 -21.41 22.97 5.91
N HIS A 49 -20.99 22.34 7.01
CA HIS A 49 -19.61 21.95 7.24
C HIS A 49 -19.35 20.48 6.84
N CYS A 50 -20.38 19.68 6.58
CA CYS A 50 -20.23 18.32 6.09
C CYS A 50 -19.71 18.30 4.64
N GLU A 51 -18.90 17.29 4.32
CA GLU A 51 -18.46 17.06 2.96
C GLU A 51 -19.60 16.50 2.11
N VAL A 52 -19.64 16.92 0.85
CA VAL A 52 -20.64 16.44 -0.11
C VAL A 52 -20.12 15.15 -0.75
N PRO A 53 -20.92 14.06 -0.75
CA PRO A 53 -20.56 12.83 -1.44
C PRO A 53 -20.35 13.04 -2.95
N LEU A 54 -19.55 12.17 -3.57
CA LEU A 54 -19.15 12.29 -4.98
C LEU A 54 -20.31 12.15 -5.98
N ARG A 55 -21.37 11.41 -5.64
CA ARG A 55 -22.54 11.21 -6.49
C ARG A 55 -23.82 11.39 -5.68
N GLN A 56 -24.83 12.00 -6.28
CA GLN A 56 -26.15 12.21 -5.64
C GLN A 56 -26.85 10.89 -5.27
N ASN A 57 -26.53 9.78 -5.97
CA ASN A 57 -27.05 8.43 -5.69
C ASN A 57 -26.11 7.60 -4.78
N GLU A 58 -24.93 8.12 -4.42
CA GLU A 58 -23.99 7.47 -3.51
C GLU A 58 -23.80 8.35 -2.28
N GLU A 59 -24.79 8.34 -1.38
CA GLU A 59 -24.87 9.23 -0.21
C GLU A 59 -23.68 9.13 0.77
N SER A 60 -22.70 8.25 0.52
CA SER A 60 -21.59 7.99 1.45
C SER A 60 -20.23 7.76 0.79
N THR A 61 -20.03 8.12 -0.49
CA THR A 61 -18.72 7.96 -1.16
C THR A 61 -17.93 9.27 -1.21
N PHE A 62 -16.70 9.26 -0.69
CA PHE A 62 -15.81 10.42 -0.62
C PHE A 62 -14.46 10.13 -1.29
N LYS A 63 -13.80 11.14 -1.87
CA LYS A 63 -12.47 10.96 -2.48
C LYS A 63 -11.36 11.15 -1.44
N ILE A 64 -10.49 10.15 -1.25
CA ILE A 64 -9.35 10.23 -0.34
C ILE A 64 -8.08 9.83 -1.08
N LEU A 65 -7.18 10.79 -1.30
CA LEU A 65 -5.87 10.58 -1.94
C LEU A 65 -5.95 9.83 -3.30
N GLY A 66 -7.07 9.88 -4.01
CA GLY A 66 -7.25 9.15 -5.28
C GLY A 66 -7.98 7.81 -5.16
N LEU A 67 -8.26 7.34 -3.94
CA LEU A 67 -9.20 6.26 -3.65
C LEU A 67 -10.60 6.83 -3.36
N HIS A 68 -11.60 5.96 -3.38
CA HIS A 68 -12.94 6.26 -2.90
C HIS A 68 -13.12 5.62 -1.52
N TRP A 69 -13.67 6.35 -0.57
CA TRP A 69 -14.03 5.84 0.75
C TRP A 69 -15.54 5.84 0.87
N GLN A 70 -16.09 4.65 1.10
CA GLN A 70 -17.50 4.45 1.40
C GLN A 70 -17.66 4.46 2.92
N SER A 71 -18.21 5.55 3.45
CA SER A 71 -18.25 5.77 4.90
C SER A 71 -19.21 4.84 5.63
N THR A 72 -20.32 4.45 4.98
CA THR A 72 -21.35 3.55 5.54
C THR A 72 -20.81 2.17 5.86
N THR A 73 -20.03 1.58 4.95
CA THR A 73 -19.39 0.26 5.10
C THR A 73 -17.98 0.34 5.67
N ASP A 74 -17.47 1.56 5.86
CA ASP A 74 -16.09 1.88 6.23
C ASP A 74 -15.03 1.15 5.39
N SER A 75 -15.18 1.22 4.06
CA SER A 75 -14.29 0.54 3.12
C SER A 75 -13.74 1.48 2.05
N PHE A 76 -12.51 1.24 1.63
CA PHE A 76 -11.98 1.80 0.40
C PHE A 76 -12.48 1.03 -0.82
N ALA A 77 -12.66 1.77 -1.90
CA ALA A 77 -13.05 1.31 -3.22
C ALA A 77 -12.24 2.06 -4.29
N TYR A 78 -12.24 1.51 -5.49
CA TYR A 78 -11.65 2.13 -6.66
C TYR A 78 -12.72 2.61 -7.62
N HIS A 79 -12.39 3.65 -8.38
CA HIS A 79 -13.20 4.14 -9.47
C HIS A 79 -12.36 4.18 -10.73
N VAL A 80 -12.93 3.68 -11.82
CA VAL A 80 -12.24 3.54 -13.09
C VAL A 80 -12.80 4.61 -14.02
N ALA A 81 -11.94 5.54 -14.42
CA ALA A 81 -12.32 6.50 -15.45
C ALA A 81 -12.42 5.77 -16.80
N GLU A 82 -13.44 6.08 -17.58
CA GLU A 82 -13.61 5.49 -18.90
C GLU A 82 -12.40 5.75 -19.81
N ILE A 83 -11.98 4.72 -20.53
CA ILE A 83 -10.82 4.75 -21.42
C ILE A 83 -11.33 4.92 -22.85
N HIS A 84 -11.52 6.17 -23.27
CA HIS A 84 -12.13 6.52 -24.56
C HIS A 84 -11.14 6.89 -25.68
N SER A 85 -9.84 6.71 -25.47
CA SER A 85 -8.82 7.23 -26.38
C SER A 85 -8.39 6.24 -27.46
N VAL A 86 -8.02 6.77 -28.64
CA VAL A 86 -7.19 6.08 -29.63
C VAL A 86 -6.00 5.41 -28.93
N CYS A 87 -5.79 4.14 -29.22
CA CYS A 87 -4.72 3.35 -28.62
C CYS A 87 -3.38 3.82 -29.21
N THR A 88 -2.68 4.69 -28.47
CA THR A 88 -1.32 5.15 -28.76
C THR A 88 -0.45 4.94 -27.54
N LYS A 89 0.87 4.97 -27.71
CA LYS A 89 1.82 4.86 -26.59
C LYS A 89 1.57 5.96 -25.54
N ARG A 90 1.29 7.18 -25.97
CA ARG A 90 0.97 8.32 -25.11
C ARG A 90 -0.31 8.08 -24.30
N SER A 91 -1.38 7.61 -24.95
CA SER A 91 -2.66 7.42 -24.28
C SER A 91 -2.59 6.30 -23.24
N ILE A 92 -1.93 5.18 -23.58
CA ILE A 92 -1.68 4.08 -22.63
C ILE A 92 -0.86 4.57 -21.43
N LEU A 93 0.26 5.27 -21.65
CA LEU A 93 1.05 5.82 -20.54
C LEU A 93 0.20 6.71 -19.62
N SER A 94 -0.63 7.59 -20.20
CA SER A 94 -1.55 8.45 -19.45
C SER A 94 -2.58 7.66 -18.64
N ASN A 95 -3.14 6.59 -19.22
CA ASN A 95 -4.05 5.68 -18.52
C ASN A 95 -3.36 4.99 -17.34
N VAL A 96 -2.16 4.43 -17.55
CA VAL A 96 -1.39 3.75 -16.49
C VAL A 96 -1.00 4.71 -15.38
N ALA A 97 -0.60 5.95 -15.71
CA ALA A 97 -0.24 6.96 -14.71
C ALA A 97 -1.43 7.41 -13.85
N ARG A 98 -2.66 7.31 -14.35
CA ARG A 98 -3.90 7.60 -13.60
C ARG A 98 -4.26 6.52 -12.59
N MET A 99 -3.73 5.30 -12.72
CA MET A 99 -3.94 4.22 -11.76
C MET A 99 -3.16 4.49 -10.47
N PHE A 100 -3.77 5.27 -9.58
CA PHE A 100 -3.17 5.62 -8.30
C PHE A 100 -3.47 4.55 -7.25
N ASP A 101 -2.42 3.92 -6.74
CA ASP A 101 -2.50 2.86 -5.74
C ASP A 101 -1.34 2.99 -4.74
N PRO A 102 -1.52 3.76 -3.65
CA PRO A 102 -0.43 4.10 -2.75
C PRO A 102 0.06 2.91 -1.92
N LEU A 103 -0.83 1.95 -1.66
CA LEU A 103 -0.56 0.76 -0.85
C LEU A 103 -0.30 -0.50 -1.68
N GLY A 104 -0.59 -0.49 -2.99
CA GLY A 104 -0.29 -1.61 -3.86
C GLY A 104 -1.39 -2.68 -3.91
N TRP A 105 -2.62 -2.39 -3.47
CA TRP A 105 -3.69 -3.40 -3.51
C TRP A 105 -4.06 -3.83 -4.94
N LEU A 106 -3.81 -2.98 -5.93
CA LEU A 106 -3.94 -3.26 -7.36
C LEU A 106 -2.60 -3.62 -8.02
N SER A 107 -1.59 -3.99 -7.24
CA SER A 107 -0.25 -4.25 -7.77
C SER A 107 -0.21 -5.27 -8.92
N PRO A 108 -1.04 -6.34 -8.98
CA PRO A 108 -1.11 -7.25 -10.13
C PRO A 108 -1.61 -6.57 -11.41
N VAL A 109 -2.67 -5.76 -11.30
CA VAL A 109 -3.29 -5.04 -12.42
C VAL A 109 -2.33 -3.99 -12.97
N ILE A 110 -1.74 -3.19 -12.08
CA ILE A 110 -0.77 -2.16 -12.43
C ILE A 110 0.51 -2.78 -12.98
N PHE A 111 0.92 -3.95 -12.48
CA PHE A 111 2.07 -4.68 -13.00
C PHE A 111 1.86 -5.08 -14.45
N TRP A 112 0.71 -5.67 -14.77
CA TRP A 112 0.35 -6.04 -16.14
C TRP A 112 0.43 -4.82 -17.06
N ALA A 113 -0.18 -3.71 -16.66
CA ALA A 113 -0.18 -2.48 -17.47
C ALA A 113 1.23 -1.90 -17.67
N LYS A 114 2.07 -1.92 -16.61
CA LYS A 114 3.48 -1.51 -16.70
C LYS A 114 4.31 -2.43 -17.59
N HIS A 115 4.02 -3.74 -17.58
CA HIS A 115 4.69 -4.70 -18.43
C HIS A 115 4.33 -4.47 -19.91
N LEU A 116 3.04 -4.26 -20.23
CA LEU A 116 2.63 -3.88 -21.58
C LEU A 116 3.31 -2.58 -22.02
N LEU A 117 3.36 -1.57 -21.14
CA LEU A 117 4.04 -0.32 -21.42
C LEU A 117 5.53 -0.54 -21.72
N GLN A 118 6.21 -1.44 -21.01
CA GLN A 118 7.58 -1.83 -21.33
C GLN A 118 7.70 -2.43 -22.74
N SER A 119 6.77 -3.32 -23.13
CA SER A 119 6.74 -3.89 -24.49
C SER A 119 6.57 -2.80 -25.56
N LEU A 120 5.73 -1.79 -25.31
CA LEU A 120 5.57 -0.63 -26.18
C LEU A 120 6.84 0.23 -26.31
N TRP A 121 7.64 0.31 -25.26
CA TRP A 121 8.93 1.01 -25.32
C TRP A 121 9.94 0.27 -26.18
N LEU A 122 9.88 -1.07 -26.21
CA LEU A 122 10.76 -1.91 -27.01
C LEU A 122 10.34 -1.99 -28.48
N SER A 123 9.09 -1.65 -28.83
CA SER A 123 8.58 -1.70 -30.21
C SER A 123 8.99 -0.52 -31.10
N ASN A 124 9.85 0.40 -30.62
CA ASN A 124 10.36 1.57 -31.36
C ASN A 124 9.29 2.49 -32.00
N LEU A 125 8.04 2.43 -31.53
CA LEU A 125 6.97 3.33 -31.98
C LEU A 125 7.19 4.77 -31.50
N SER A 126 6.71 5.76 -32.26
CA SER A 126 6.58 7.13 -31.78
C SER A 126 5.43 7.25 -30.76
N TRP A 127 5.29 8.41 -30.14
CA TRP A 127 4.31 8.64 -29.07
C TRP A 127 2.85 8.47 -29.51
N ASP A 128 2.55 8.94 -30.72
CA ASP A 128 1.19 9.07 -31.25
C ASP A 128 0.93 8.12 -32.44
N ASP A 129 1.87 7.22 -32.72
CA ASP A 129 1.70 6.17 -33.73
C ASP A 129 0.60 5.19 -33.29
N PRO A 130 -0.17 4.66 -34.25
CA PRO A 130 -1.12 3.58 -33.96
C PRO A 130 -0.37 2.34 -33.45
N LEU A 131 -0.98 1.64 -32.48
CA LEU A 131 -0.41 0.41 -31.97
C LEU A 131 -0.53 -0.74 -32.99
N PRO A 132 0.44 -1.67 -33.00
CA PRO A 132 0.27 -2.96 -33.66
C PRO A 132 -1.02 -3.66 -33.19
N PRO A 133 -1.73 -4.39 -34.09
CA PRO A 133 -3.00 -5.04 -33.78
C PRO A 133 -2.96 -5.85 -32.49
N ASP A 134 -1.94 -6.69 -32.31
CA ASP A 134 -1.77 -7.56 -31.14
C ASP A 134 -1.73 -6.78 -29.81
N LEU A 135 -1.02 -5.64 -29.78
CA LEU A 135 -0.89 -4.81 -28.58
C LEU A 135 -2.13 -3.99 -28.32
N SER A 136 -2.81 -3.55 -29.39
CA SER A 136 -4.10 -2.87 -29.30
C SER A 136 -5.17 -3.81 -28.73
N GLU A 137 -5.25 -5.04 -29.22
CA GLU A 137 -6.21 -6.04 -28.74
C GLU A 137 -5.97 -6.37 -27.26
N GLN A 138 -4.71 -6.60 -26.86
CA GLN A 138 -4.36 -6.83 -25.46
C GLN A 138 -4.78 -5.66 -24.56
N TRP A 139 -4.53 -4.42 -25.00
CA TRP A 139 -4.91 -3.23 -24.24
C TRP A 139 -6.43 -3.06 -24.14
N GLN A 140 -7.17 -3.32 -25.21
CA GLN A 140 -8.62 -3.24 -25.22
C GLN A 140 -9.24 -4.30 -24.30
N LEU A 141 -8.75 -5.54 -24.36
CA LEU A 141 -9.19 -6.60 -23.46
C LEU A 141 -8.95 -6.21 -22.00
N PHE A 142 -7.72 -5.80 -21.67
CA PHE A 142 -7.39 -5.33 -20.33
C PHE A 142 -8.27 -4.16 -19.88
N SER A 143 -8.47 -3.16 -20.75
CA SER A 143 -9.28 -1.97 -20.44
C SER A 143 -10.74 -2.32 -20.17
N SER A 144 -11.31 -3.27 -20.92
CA SER A 144 -12.70 -3.71 -20.70
C SER A 144 -12.89 -4.43 -19.35
N GLN A 145 -11.84 -5.06 -18.82
CA GLN A 145 -11.87 -5.75 -17.53
C GLN A 145 -11.70 -4.80 -16.34
N LEU A 146 -11.18 -3.58 -16.55
CA LEU A 146 -10.88 -2.65 -15.46
C LEU A 146 -12.12 -2.27 -14.66
N ASN A 147 -13.30 -2.21 -15.27
CA ASN A 147 -14.54 -1.88 -14.54
C ASN A 147 -14.80 -2.83 -13.36
N SER A 148 -14.33 -4.08 -13.42
CA SER A 148 -14.43 -5.05 -12.33
C SER A 148 -13.68 -4.60 -11.05
N LEU A 149 -12.74 -3.66 -11.16
CA LEU A 149 -12.05 -3.10 -9.99
C LEU A 149 -12.98 -2.27 -9.09
N GLU A 150 -14.10 -1.77 -9.64
CA GLU A 150 -15.11 -1.05 -8.87
C GLU A 150 -15.88 -1.98 -7.92
N GLU A 151 -15.76 -3.29 -8.04
CA GLU A 151 -16.34 -4.27 -7.12
C GLU A 151 -15.45 -4.52 -5.90
N ILE A 152 -14.17 -4.16 -5.96
CA ILE A 152 -13.22 -4.36 -4.87
C ILE A 152 -13.63 -3.49 -3.68
N ARG A 153 -13.76 -4.12 -2.51
CA ARG A 153 -14.00 -3.45 -1.23
C ARG A 153 -12.91 -3.85 -0.25
N ILE A 154 -12.18 -2.85 0.27
CA ILE A 154 -11.07 -3.05 1.19
C ILE A 154 -11.45 -2.39 2.53
N PRO A 155 -11.67 -3.16 3.61
CA PRO A 155 -11.96 -2.58 4.92
C PRO A 155 -10.89 -1.55 5.32
N ARG A 156 -11.30 -0.33 5.69
CA ARG A 156 -10.35 0.70 6.16
C ARG A 156 -9.81 0.37 7.54
N PHE A 157 -10.67 -0.10 8.43
CA PHE A 157 -10.30 -0.53 9.76
C PHE A 157 -9.77 -1.95 9.73
N ILE A 158 -8.62 -2.16 10.36
CA ILE A 158 -8.03 -3.48 10.56
C ILE A 158 -8.28 -3.80 12.03
N ASP A 159 -9.05 -4.85 12.30
CA ASP A 159 -9.33 -5.27 13.67
C ASP A 159 -8.09 -5.90 14.32
N ILE A 160 -7.28 -5.03 14.91
CA ILE A 160 -6.07 -5.33 15.69
C ILE A 160 -6.30 -5.18 17.20
N LEU A 161 -7.54 -4.88 17.63
CA LEU A 161 -7.86 -4.61 19.03
C LEU A 161 -8.29 -5.87 19.78
N THR A 162 -8.80 -6.87 19.06
CA THR A 162 -9.24 -8.16 19.60
C THR A 162 -8.11 -9.15 19.91
N PRO A 163 -7.01 -9.26 19.13
CA PRO A 163 -5.95 -10.22 19.43
C PRO A 163 -4.91 -9.66 20.43
N ASP A 164 -4.36 -10.54 21.27
CA ASP A 164 -3.27 -10.17 22.20
C ASP A 164 -2.00 -9.74 21.46
N TYR A 165 -1.80 -10.22 20.25
CA TYR A 165 -0.65 -9.91 19.41
C TYR A 165 -0.98 -10.05 17.92
N ILE A 166 -0.13 -9.45 17.09
CA ILE A 166 -0.20 -9.61 15.64
C ILE A 166 1.09 -10.23 15.09
N GLN A 167 0.99 -10.82 13.91
CA GLN A 167 2.13 -11.32 13.15
C GLN A 167 2.22 -10.57 11.82
N VAL A 168 3.44 -10.33 11.37
CA VAL A 168 3.72 -9.76 10.05
C VAL A 168 4.24 -10.89 9.18
N VAL A 169 3.59 -11.09 8.03
CA VAL A 169 4.00 -12.10 7.06
C VAL A 169 4.28 -11.43 5.72
N GLY A 170 5.50 -11.60 5.22
CA GLY A 170 5.91 -11.08 3.92
C GLY A 170 6.16 -12.20 2.91
N PHE A 171 5.78 -11.98 1.66
CA PHE A 171 6.12 -12.86 0.54
C PHE A 171 6.81 -12.06 -0.55
N CYS A 172 7.76 -12.69 -1.24
CA CYS A 172 8.35 -12.15 -2.45
C CYS A 172 8.53 -13.25 -3.49
N ASP A 173 8.40 -12.85 -4.75
CA ASP A 173 8.48 -13.74 -5.92
C ASP A 173 9.00 -12.95 -7.13
N ALA A 174 9.64 -13.65 -8.07
CA ALA A 174 10.12 -13.09 -9.30
C ALA A 174 9.91 -13.99 -10.52
N SER A 175 9.89 -13.33 -11.68
CA SER A 175 9.84 -13.96 -12.99
C SER A 175 10.69 -13.16 -13.97
N ASN A 176 10.86 -13.68 -15.18
CA ASN A 176 11.49 -12.94 -16.27
C ASN A 176 10.76 -11.62 -16.64
N LYS A 177 9.48 -11.46 -16.27
CA LYS A 177 8.70 -10.24 -16.50
C LYS A 177 8.92 -9.19 -15.42
N GLY A 178 9.30 -9.60 -14.21
CA GLY A 178 9.48 -8.70 -13.08
C GLY A 178 9.36 -9.41 -11.74
N TYR A 179 9.39 -8.63 -10.67
CA TYR A 179 9.40 -9.12 -9.31
C TYR A 179 8.47 -8.30 -8.42
N ALA A 180 7.96 -8.93 -7.37
CA ALA A 180 7.01 -8.33 -6.46
C ALA A 180 7.25 -8.75 -5.02
N ALA A 181 6.72 -7.95 -4.10
CA ALA A 181 6.70 -8.22 -2.68
C ALA A 181 5.39 -7.75 -2.07
N VAL A 182 4.90 -8.50 -1.09
CA VAL A 182 3.64 -8.24 -0.38
C VAL A 182 3.83 -8.44 1.13
N ILE A 183 3.11 -7.68 1.94
CA ILE A 183 3.12 -7.75 3.39
C ILE A 183 1.70 -7.84 3.91
N TYR A 184 1.44 -8.89 4.68
CA TYR A 184 0.21 -9.15 5.38
C TYR A 184 0.38 -8.91 6.88
N LEU A 185 -0.69 -8.44 7.51
CA LEU A 185 -0.89 -8.60 8.95
C LEU A 185 -1.80 -9.78 9.20
N VAL A 186 -1.43 -10.57 10.20
CA VAL A 186 -2.18 -11.72 10.66
C VAL A 186 -2.52 -11.48 12.12
N ALA A 187 -3.81 -11.35 12.39
CA ALA A 187 -4.39 -11.27 13.72
C ALA A 187 -5.00 -12.65 14.05
N PRO A 188 -4.35 -13.46 14.92
CA PRO A 188 -4.90 -14.73 15.34
C PRO A 188 -6.21 -14.50 16.09
N THR A 189 -7.27 -15.21 15.73
CA THR A 189 -8.51 -15.16 16.54
C THR A 189 -8.48 -16.26 17.60
N CYS A 190 -9.34 -16.12 18.62
CA CYS A 190 -9.51 -17.13 19.65
C CYS A 190 -10.06 -18.47 19.10
N ARG A 191 -10.57 -18.50 17.86
CA ARG A 191 -11.08 -19.72 17.22
C ARG A 191 -9.99 -20.36 16.37
N VAL A 192 -9.65 -21.60 16.67
CA VAL A 192 -8.68 -22.41 15.92
C VAL A 192 -9.05 -22.42 14.43
N GLY A 193 -8.14 -22.00 13.57
CA GLY A 193 -8.31 -22.00 12.11
C GLY A 193 -8.85 -20.71 11.49
N ASN A 194 -9.33 -19.75 12.30
CA ASN A 194 -9.72 -18.43 11.82
C ASN A 194 -8.65 -17.42 12.23
N SER A 195 -7.88 -16.92 11.26
CA SER A 195 -7.03 -15.75 11.46
C SER A 195 -7.56 -14.65 10.56
N ASN A 196 -7.63 -13.43 11.08
CA ASN A 196 -7.91 -12.27 10.24
C ASN A 196 -6.61 -11.90 9.53
N VAL A 197 -6.59 -12.04 8.20
CA VAL A 197 -5.42 -11.78 7.37
C VAL A 197 -5.73 -10.59 6.47
N VAL A 198 -4.91 -9.54 6.55
CA VAL A 198 -5.10 -8.31 5.78
C VAL A 198 -3.84 -7.95 5.02
N LEU A 199 -3.97 -7.71 3.72
CA LEU A 199 -2.89 -7.17 2.89
C LEU A 199 -2.68 -5.69 3.22
N ILE A 200 -1.55 -5.36 3.83
CA ILE A 200 -1.24 -3.97 4.22
C ILE A 200 -0.59 -3.22 3.09
N LYS A 201 0.36 -3.86 2.43
CA LYS A 201 1.14 -3.21 1.40
C LYS A 201 1.70 -4.21 0.41
N ALA A 202 1.72 -3.83 -0.85
CA ALA A 202 2.33 -4.58 -1.92
C ALA A 202 3.11 -3.64 -2.84
N LYS A 203 4.07 -4.21 -3.57
CA LYS A 203 4.85 -3.47 -4.54
C LYS A 203 5.36 -4.41 -5.61
N SER A 204 5.20 -4.02 -6.87
CA SER A 204 5.77 -4.72 -8.02
C SER A 204 6.72 -3.82 -8.82
N LYS A 205 7.67 -4.45 -9.51
CA LYS A 205 8.59 -3.82 -10.44
C LYS A 205 8.76 -4.70 -11.67
N VAL A 206 8.71 -4.09 -12.85
CA VAL A 206 8.98 -4.78 -14.11
C VAL A 206 10.49 -5.08 -14.21
N ALA A 207 10.85 -6.22 -14.80
CA ALA A 207 12.23 -6.63 -14.95
C ALA A 207 13.02 -5.58 -15.76
N PRO A 208 14.26 -5.24 -15.37
CA PRO A 208 15.09 -4.32 -16.15
C PRO A 208 15.36 -4.85 -17.56
N THR A 209 15.21 -4.01 -18.58
CA THR A 209 15.49 -4.39 -19.98
C THR A 209 16.95 -4.15 -20.38
N LYS A 210 17.62 -3.18 -19.76
CA LYS A 210 19.01 -2.81 -20.10
C LYS A 210 20.04 -3.86 -19.67
N GLN A 211 19.74 -4.62 -18.62
CA GLN A 211 20.63 -5.63 -18.07
C GLN A 211 19.83 -6.90 -17.87
N LEU A 212 20.16 -7.94 -18.65
CA LEU A 212 19.55 -9.26 -18.49
C LEU A 212 20.01 -9.84 -17.15
N LEU A 213 19.09 -9.85 -16.21
CA LEU A 213 19.29 -10.49 -14.91
C LEU A 213 18.76 -11.93 -15.00
N SER A 214 19.50 -12.86 -14.42
CA SER A 214 19.01 -14.23 -14.24
C SER A 214 17.86 -14.25 -13.23
N ILE A 215 17.02 -15.28 -13.28
CA ILE A 215 15.91 -15.47 -12.35
C ILE A 215 16.38 -15.37 -10.89
N PRO A 216 17.47 -16.04 -10.44
CA PRO A 216 17.93 -15.92 -9.05
C PRO A 216 18.30 -14.48 -8.63
N LEU A 217 18.82 -13.65 -9.55
CA LEU A 217 19.11 -12.25 -9.25
C LEU A 217 17.84 -11.40 -9.15
N LEU A 218 16.80 -11.73 -9.93
CA LEU A 218 15.49 -11.10 -9.82
C LEU A 218 14.79 -11.50 -8.51
N GLU A 219 14.89 -12.77 -8.10
CA GLU A 219 14.43 -13.25 -6.80
C GLU A 219 15.12 -12.51 -5.65
N LEU A 220 16.44 -12.32 -5.73
CA LEU A 220 17.18 -11.52 -4.74
C LEU A 220 16.70 -10.06 -4.72
N CYS A 221 16.34 -9.50 -5.88
CA CYS A 221 15.74 -8.17 -5.95
C CYS A 221 14.32 -8.15 -5.33
N ALA A 222 13.56 -9.23 -5.44
CA ALA A 222 12.27 -9.40 -4.79
C ALA A 222 12.42 -9.42 -3.26
N ALA A 223 13.38 -10.18 -2.73
CA ALA A 223 13.70 -10.23 -1.31
C ALA A 223 14.14 -8.85 -0.77
N LEU A 224 14.97 -8.13 -1.53
CA LEU A 224 15.33 -6.76 -1.19
C LEU A 224 14.14 -5.80 -1.23
N LEU A 225 13.25 -5.96 -2.22
CA LEU A 225 12.02 -5.18 -2.31
C LEU A 225 11.14 -5.40 -1.10
N LEU A 226 11.00 -6.65 -0.64
CA LEU A 226 10.25 -7.02 0.55
C LEU A 226 10.84 -6.38 1.82
N SER A 227 12.15 -6.48 1.99
CA SER A 227 12.85 -5.91 3.16
C SER A 227 12.66 -4.38 3.23
N ARG A 228 12.77 -3.70 2.09
CA ARG A 228 12.50 -2.26 1.99
C ARG A 228 11.02 -1.93 2.23
N LEU A 229 10.11 -2.78 1.77
CA LEU A 229 8.68 -2.60 1.96
C LEU A 229 8.33 -2.71 3.45
N TYR A 230 8.91 -3.68 4.16
CA TYR A 230 8.75 -3.87 5.59
C TYR A 230 9.30 -2.69 6.38
N ASN A 231 10.53 -2.27 6.09
CA ASN A 231 11.13 -1.11 6.75
C ASN A 231 10.31 0.18 6.54
N SER A 232 9.63 0.33 5.40
CA SER A 232 8.71 1.46 5.17
C SER A 232 7.50 1.49 6.09
N LEU A 233 7.18 0.37 6.75
CA LEU A 233 6.10 0.22 7.72
C LEU A 233 6.58 0.29 9.18
N HIS A 234 7.89 0.41 9.44
CA HIS A 234 8.48 0.32 10.78
C HIS A 234 7.80 1.25 11.80
N ASN A 235 7.61 2.53 11.47
CA ASN A 235 6.98 3.52 12.38
C ASN A 235 5.53 3.21 12.76
N TYR A 236 4.85 2.38 11.97
CA TYR A 236 3.47 1.94 12.26
C TYR A 236 3.49 0.64 13.05
N LEU A 237 4.34 -0.30 12.64
CA LEU A 237 4.46 -1.62 13.26
C LEU A 237 4.97 -1.55 14.71
N THR A 238 5.86 -0.61 15.04
CA THR A 238 6.36 -0.40 16.42
C THR A 238 5.29 0.08 17.39
N LYS A 239 4.17 0.60 16.89
CA LYS A 239 3.01 1.00 17.71
C LYS A 239 2.06 -0.15 18.00
N LEU A 240 2.30 -1.31 17.40
CA LEU A 240 1.48 -2.50 17.50
C LEU A 240 2.22 -3.58 18.28
N ASN A 241 1.49 -4.51 18.89
CA ASN A 241 2.09 -5.65 19.58
C ASN A 241 2.48 -6.76 18.58
N VAL A 242 3.46 -6.48 17.71
CA VAL A 242 4.00 -7.45 16.75
C VAL A 242 4.89 -8.45 17.49
N ARG A 243 4.51 -9.73 17.50
CA ARG A 243 5.33 -10.79 18.13
C ARG A 243 6.24 -11.52 17.15
N ASN A 244 5.81 -11.69 15.91
CA ASN A 244 6.55 -12.47 14.93
C ASN A 244 6.52 -11.77 13.57
N VAL A 245 7.67 -11.76 12.90
CA VAL A 245 7.86 -11.26 11.55
C VAL A 245 8.50 -12.39 10.76
N THR A 246 7.83 -12.83 9.69
CA THR A 246 8.31 -13.95 8.87
C THR A 246 8.24 -13.57 7.41
N PHE A 247 9.35 -13.76 6.70
CA PHE A 247 9.44 -13.52 5.26
C PHE A 247 9.64 -14.85 4.52
N PHE A 248 8.90 -15.01 3.43
CA PHE A 248 8.89 -16.21 2.61
C PHE A 248 9.40 -15.89 1.19
N SER A 249 10.25 -16.78 0.70
CA SER A 249 10.70 -16.88 -0.69
C SER A 249 10.82 -18.37 -1.02
N ASP A 250 10.45 -18.75 -2.23
CA ASP A 250 10.58 -20.10 -2.77
C ASP A 250 11.97 -20.37 -3.39
N SER A 251 12.80 -19.33 -3.54
CA SER A 251 14.13 -19.42 -4.11
C SER A 251 15.16 -19.93 -3.11
N ASN A 252 15.43 -21.24 -3.15
CA ASN A 252 16.51 -21.87 -2.35
C ASN A 252 17.89 -21.21 -2.57
N ILE A 253 18.15 -20.68 -3.77
CA ILE A 253 19.40 -19.97 -4.08
C ILE A 253 19.50 -18.68 -3.27
N VAL A 254 18.42 -17.89 -3.24
CA VAL A 254 18.39 -16.66 -2.45
C VAL A 254 18.50 -16.96 -0.96
N LEU A 255 17.78 -17.97 -0.46
CA LEU A 255 17.90 -18.39 0.94
C LEU A 255 19.32 -18.84 1.29
N ALA A 256 20.02 -19.53 0.38
CA ALA A 256 21.42 -19.90 0.56
C ALA A 256 22.35 -18.67 0.58
N TRP A 257 22.15 -17.70 -0.33
CA TRP A 257 22.91 -16.46 -0.33
C TRP A 257 22.71 -15.63 0.92
N LEU A 258 21.48 -15.54 1.45
CA LEU A 258 21.18 -14.83 2.70
C LEU A 258 21.89 -15.43 3.92
N ARG A 259 22.12 -16.75 3.91
CA ARG A 259 22.86 -17.47 4.96
C ARG A 259 24.38 -17.43 4.76
N THR A 260 24.85 -17.03 3.59
CA THR A 260 26.27 -16.99 3.25
C THR A 260 26.87 -15.66 3.65
N THR A 261 28.09 -15.66 4.22
CA THR A 261 28.74 -14.41 4.60
C THR A 261 29.01 -13.53 3.36
N PRO A 262 28.68 -12.23 3.38
CA PRO A 262 28.72 -11.38 2.19
C PRO A 262 30.06 -11.33 1.44
N HIS A 263 31.19 -11.48 2.14
CA HIS A 263 32.52 -11.44 1.52
C HIS A 263 32.81 -12.62 0.59
N LEU A 264 32.04 -13.71 0.68
CA LEU A 264 32.15 -14.89 -0.19
C LEU A 264 31.27 -14.78 -1.44
N LEU A 265 30.41 -13.76 -1.51
CA LEU A 265 29.46 -13.56 -2.59
C LEU A 265 30.01 -12.56 -3.60
N GLN A 266 29.58 -12.68 -4.86
CA GLN A 266 29.87 -11.66 -5.85
C GLN A 266 29.30 -10.30 -5.41
N THR A 267 30.02 -9.22 -5.71
CA THR A 267 29.72 -7.85 -5.23
C THR A 267 28.25 -7.44 -5.40
N TYR A 268 27.63 -7.78 -6.54
CA TYR A 268 26.21 -7.46 -6.79
C TYR A 268 25.25 -8.14 -5.80
N VAL A 269 25.52 -9.41 -5.47
CA VAL A 269 24.73 -10.21 -4.53
C VAL A 269 25.06 -9.79 -3.11
N ALA A 270 26.35 -9.69 -2.77
CA ALA A 270 26.85 -9.29 -1.46
C ALA A 270 26.22 -7.97 -0.99
N ASN A 271 26.24 -6.93 -1.83
CA ASN A 271 25.69 -5.61 -1.50
C ASN A 271 24.19 -5.68 -1.15
N ARG A 272 23.41 -6.52 -1.84
CA ARG A 272 21.97 -6.68 -1.60
C ARG A 272 21.70 -7.51 -0.35
N VAL A 273 22.47 -8.57 -0.12
CA VAL A 273 22.37 -9.39 1.11
C VAL A 273 22.66 -8.54 2.34
N VAL A 274 23.73 -7.72 2.31
CA VAL A 274 24.03 -6.77 3.39
C VAL A 274 22.87 -5.82 3.65
N GLU A 275 22.28 -5.27 2.59
CA GLU A 275 21.13 -4.37 2.74
C GLU A 275 19.89 -5.09 3.28
N ILE A 276 19.59 -6.31 2.81
CA ILE A 276 18.48 -7.13 3.29
C ILE A 276 18.63 -7.39 4.79
N ASN A 277 19.78 -7.91 5.23
CA ASN A 277 20.00 -8.25 6.63
C ASN A 277 19.89 -7.00 7.52
N LYS A 278 20.45 -5.86 7.08
CA LYS A 278 20.29 -4.58 7.80
C LYS A 278 18.84 -4.14 7.97
N LEU A 279 17.98 -4.41 6.99
CA LEU A 279 16.58 -3.98 6.99
C LEU A 279 15.65 -4.99 7.68
N ALA A 280 16.04 -6.26 7.75
CA ALA A 280 15.25 -7.35 8.33
C ALA A 280 15.54 -7.59 9.82
N ASP A 281 16.76 -7.31 10.30
CA ASP A 281 17.18 -7.52 11.69
C ASP A 281 16.78 -6.37 12.66
N GLY A 282 15.72 -5.62 12.31
CA GLY A 282 15.23 -4.45 13.07
C GLY A 282 13.99 -4.72 13.91
#